data_AF-K1SNI8-F1
#
_entry.id   AF-K1SNI8-F1
#
_cell.length_a   1.000
_cell.length_b   1.000
_cell.length_c   1.000
_cell.angle_alpha   90.00
_cell.angle_beta   90.00
_cell.angle_gamma   90.00
#
_symmetry.space_group_name_H-M   'P 1'
#
loop_
_entity.id
_entity.type
_entity.pdbx_description
1 polymer ?
#
loop_
_entity_poly.entity_id
_entity_poly.type
_entity_poly.pdbx_seq_one_letter_code
_entity_poly.pdbx_strand_id
1 'polypeptide(L)'
;MKASLCVGEYCENAYNVEGLDIRVYSMEELCYCLKENAFLLDLSIMNDKLVDWIGEECKVWELAKQLYPMVHKQGSLSVFVVTILQYVGMYNPEEILQVEQVLKQGAGLSNLEKRKSQIDYMVGKKKYAAAIRGYDMLLETWN
;
A
#
# COMPACT_ATOMS: atom_id res chain seq x y z
N MET A 1 9.05 -1.09 -23.08
CA MET A 1 8.28 -1.28 -21.83
C MET A 1 6.82 -1.39 -22.22
N LYS A 2 6.19 -2.56 -22.09
CA LYS A 2 4.75 -2.74 -22.36
C LYS A 2 4.04 -2.45 -21.04
N ALA A 3 3.48 -1.27 -20.88
CA ALA A 3 2.51 -1.03 -19.82
C ALA A 3 1.26 -1.86 -20.18
N SER A 4 0.98 -2.91 -19.41
CA SER A 4 -0.27 -3.65 -19.55
C SER A 4 -1.32 -2.91 -18.73
N LEU A 5 -2.09 -2.02 -19.34
CA LEU A 5 -3.38 -1.65 -18.77
C LEU A 5 -4.28 -2.88 -18.99
N CYS A 6 -4.96 -3.36 -17.95
CA CYS A 6 -5.78 -4.59 -17.87
C CYS A 6 -5.03 -5.80 -17.31
N VAL A 7 -4.38 -5.67 -16.16
CA VAL A 7 -3.92 -6.85 -15.40
C VAL A 7 -5.06 -7.36 -14.53
N GLY A 8 -5.58 -8.54 -14.86
CA GLY A 8 -6.75 -9.10 -14.19
C GLY A 8 -8.06 -8.47 -14.67
N GLU A 9 -9.12 -8.67 -13.89
CA GLU A 9 -10.44 -8.09 -14.15
C GLU A 9 -10.68 -6.83 -13.32
N TYR A 10 -11.61 -5.98 -13.78
CA TYR A 10 -12.14 -4.91 -12.94
C TYR A 10 -13.13 -5.52 -11.95
N CYS A 11 -12.91 -5.24 -10.67
CA CYS A 11 -13.45 -6.00 -9.56
C CYS A 11 -14.79 -5.35 -9.15
N GLU A 12 -15.89 -6.13 -9.07
CA GLU A 12 -17.21 -5.59 -8.68
C GLU A 12 -17.21 -5.15 -7.22
N ASN A 13 -16.49 -5.89 -6.37
CA ASN A 13 -16.28 -5.55 -4.98
C ASN A 13 -14.95 -4.83 -4.80
N ALA A 14 -14.99 -3.62 -4.24
CA ALA A 14 -13.80 -2.84 -3.96
C ALA A 14 -13.02 -3.40 -2.76
N TYR A 15 -11.69 -3.32 -2.82
CA TYR A 15 -10.85 -3.45 -1.64
C TYR A 15 -10.69 -2.08 -0.97
N ASN A 16 -10.90 -2.02 0.35
CA ASN A 16 -10.55 -0.84 1.14
C ASN A 16 -9.11 -0.97 1.62
N VAL A 17 -8.24 -0.06 1.20
CA VAL A 17 -6.82 -0.07 1.54
C VAL A 17 -6.65 0.26 3.02
N GLU A 18 -6.32 -0.77 3.80
CA GLU A 18 -6.04 -0.67 5.23
C GLU A 18 -5.02 0.46 5.50
N GLY A 19 -5.34 1.31 6.48
CA GLY A 19 -4.54 2.49 6.83
C GLY A 19 -4.78 3.75 5.98
N LEU A 20 -5.45 3.66 4.83
CA LEU A 20 -5.67 4.81 3.93
C LEU A 20 -7.14 5.19 3.70
N ASP A 21 -8.09 4.29 3.96
CA ASP A 21 -9.52 4.47 3.69
C ASP A 21 -9.81 4.83 2.20
N ILE A 22 -8.99 4.27 1.31
CA ILE A 22 -9.11 4.42 -0.15
C ILE A 22 -9.67 3.12 -0.70
N ARG A 23 -10.77 3.21 -1.45
CA ARG A 23 -11.35 2.07 -2.18
C ARG A 23 -10.72 1.94 -3.57
N VAL A 24 -10.33 0.72 -3.93
CA VAL A 24 -9.78 0.38 -5.24
C VAL A 24 -10.55 -0.80 -5.84
N TYR A 25 -10.72 -0.78 -7.16
CA TYR A 25 -11.50 -1.73 -7.96
C TYR A 25 -10.66 -2.41 -9.05
N SER A 26 -9.38 -2.06 -9.20
CA SER A 26 -8.49 -2.74 -10.13
C SER A 26 -7.06 -2.82 -9.60
N MET A 27 -6.25 -3.67 -10.23
CA MET A 27 -4.82 -3.78 -9.95
C MET A 27 -4.09 -2.46 -10.22
N GLU A 28 -4.50 -1.71 -11.24
CA GLU A 28 -3.92 -0.41 -11.57
C GLU A 28 -4.23 0.65 -10.51
N GLU A 29 -5.46 0.70 -10.01
CA GLU A 29 -5.85 1.60 -8.93
C GLU A 29 -5.12 1.24 -7.62
N LEU A 30 -4.96 -0.06 -7.34
CA LEU A 30 -4.13 -0.53 -6.23
C LEU A 30 -2.68 -0.07 -6.40
N CYS A 31 -2.06 -0.29 -7.55
CA CYS A 31 -0.69 0.14 -7.84
C CYS A 31 -0.50 1.66 -7.68
N TYR A 32 -1.45 2.44 -8.20
CA TYR A 32 -1.46 3.89 -8.02
C TYR A 32 -1.55 4.28 -6.55
N CYS A 33 -2.46 3.66 -5.81
CA CYS A 33 -2.63 3.90 -4.39
C CYS A 33 -1.35 3.58 -3.60
N LEU A 34 -0.73 2.42 -3.87
CA LEU A 34 0.50 1.99 -3.20
C LEU A 34 1.69 2.92 -3.49
N LYS A 35 1.85 3.35 -4.75
CA LYS A 35 2.93 4.27 -5.13
C LYS A 35 2.75 5.65 -4.48
N GLU A 36 1.58 6.27 -4.66
CA GLU A 36 1.36 7.65 -4.21
C GLU A 36 1.33 7.78 -2.69
N ASN A 37 0.96 6.70 -1.98
CA ASN A 37 0.88 6.68 -0.53
C ASN A 37 1.97 5.81 0.10
N ALA A 38 3.05 5.47 -0.60
CA ALA A 38 4.10 4.57 -0.12
C ALA A 38 4.63 4.94 1.28
N PHE A 39 4.77 6.24 1.55
CA PHE A 39 5.21 6.76 2.85
C PHE A 39 4.21 6.48 3.99
N LEU A 40 2.93 6.36 3.66
CA LEU A 40 1.83 6.10 4.58
C LEU A 40 1.60 4.61 4.85
N LEU A 41 2.22 3.72 4.08
CA LEU A 41 2.00 2.28 4.23
C LEU A 41 2.73 1.72 5.47
N ASP A 42 2.08 0.78 6.12
CA ASP A 42 2.62 -0.03 7.21
C ASP A 42 2.26 -1.52 7.02
N LEU A 43 2.66 -2.38 7.95
CA LEU A 43 2.43 -3.82 7.86
C LEU A 43 0.94 -4.21 7.82
N SER A 44 0.03 -3.30 8.21
CA SER A 44 -1.42 -3.48 8.10
C SER A 44 -1.89 -3.82 6.68
N ILE A 45 -1.18 -3.37 5.64
CA ILE A 45 -1.50 -3.70 4.24
C ILE A 45 -1.14 -5.14 3.88
N MET A 46 -0.22 -5.77 4.62
CA MET A 46 0.18 -7.15 4.42
C MET A 46 -0.78 -8.08 5.16
N ASN A 47 -1.96 -8.30 4.58
CA ASN A 47 -3.02 -9.10 5.17
C ASN A 47 -3.68 -10.02 4.14
N ASP A 48 -4.37 -11.04 4.63
CA ASP A 48 -5.04 -12.04 3.80
C ASP A 48 -6.14 -11.44 2.93
N LYS A 49 -6.89 -10.45 3.44
CA LYS A 49 -7.99 -9.82 2.68
C LYS A 49 -7.50 -9.21 1.37
N LEU A 50 -6.32 -8.57 1.37
CA LEU A 50 -5.73 -8.03 0.15
C LEU A 50 -5.33 -9.15 -0.81
N VAL A 51 -4.70 -10.21 -0.30
CA VAL A 51 -4.23 -11.34 -1.11
C VAL A 51 -5.42 -12.07 -1.74
N ASP A 52 -6.47 -12.30 -0.96
CA ASP A 52 -7.72 -12.93 -1.40
C ASP A 52 -8.41 -12.05 -2.44
N TRP A 53 -8.52 -10.74 -2.22
CA TRP A 53 -9.10 -9.82 -3.22
C TRP A 53 -8.33 -9.84 -4.55
N ILE A 54 -7.00 -9.82 -4.52
CA ILE A 54 -6.17 -9.92 -5.73
C ILE A 54 -6.44 -11.23 -6.48
N GLY A 55 -6.54 -12.35 -5.76
CA GLY A 55 -6.72 -13.67 -6.36
C GLY A 55 -8.15 -13.95 -6.84
N GLU A 56 -9.14 -13.60 -6.02
CA GLU A 56 -10.54 -13.97 -6.20
C GLU A 56 -11.34 -12.92 -6.95
N GLU A 57 -11.20 -11.64 -6.62
CA GLU A 57 -11.99 -10.57 -7.22
C GLU A 57 -11.35 -10.12 -8.53
N CYS A 58 -10.04 -9.88 -8.52
CA CYS A 58 -9.31 -9.40 -9.69
C CYS A 58 -8.75 -10.54 -10.57
N LYS A 59 -8.99 -11.80 -10.19
CA LYS A 59 -8.62 -13.04 -10.90
C LYS A 59 -7.11 -13.23 -11.12
N VAL A 60 -6.27 -12.61 -10.30
CA VAL A 60 -4.80 -12.68 -10.42
C VAL A 60 -4.22 -13.69 -9.43
N TRP A 61 -4.65 -14.95 -9.56
CA TRP A 61 -4.29 -16.04 -8.64
C TRP A 61 -2.78 -16.32 -8.57
N GLU A 62 -2.05 -16.11 -9.67
CA GLU A 62 -0.60 -16.29 -9.70
C GLU A 62 0.13 -15.32 -8.77
N LEU A 63 -0.31 -14.06 -8.76
CA LEU A 63 0.22 -13.04 -7.86
C LEU A 63 -0.19 -13.35 -6.42
N ALA A 64 -1.46 -13.69 -6.17
CA ALA A 64 -1.93 -14.04 -4.83
C ALA A 64 -1.10 -15.19 -4.20
N LYS A 65 -0.79 -16.23 -4.98
CA LYS A 65 0.06 -17.35 -4.55
C LYS A 65 1.48 -16.91 -4.17
N GLN A 66 2.04 -15.91 -4.85
CA GLN A 66 3.35 -15.35 -4.52
C GLN A 66 3.31 -14.49 -3.25
N LEU A 67 2.21 -13.76 -3.02
CA LEU A 67 2.04 -12.84 -1.90
C LEU A 67 1.68 -13.55 -0.58
N TYR A 68 0.89 -14.62 -0.64
CA TYR A 68 0.45 -15.39 0.52
C TYR A 68 1.59 -15.76 1.51
N PRO A 69 2.72 -16.35 1.08
CA PRO A 69 3.82 -16.64 2.00
C PRO A 69 4.48 -15.39 2.59
N MET A 70 4.42 -14.24 1.91
CA MET A 70 5.01 -12.99 2.43
C MET A 70 4.21 -12.43 3.60
N VAL A 71 2.87 -12.59 3.58
CA VAL A 71 2.00 -12.23 4.70
C VAL A 71 2.28 -13.13 5.92
N HIS A 72 2.42 -14.44 5.72
CA HIS A 72 2.49 -15.40 6.82
C HIS A 72 3.89 -15.66 7.38
N LYS A 73 4.96 -15.38 6.63
CA LYS A 73 6.34 -15.67 7.04
C LYS A 73 7.15 -14.43 7.43
N GLN A 74 6.48 -13.38 7.91
CA GLN A 74 7.09 -12.07 8.23
C GLN A 74 7.90 -11.51 7.05
N GLY A 75 7.26 -11.42 5.88
CA GLY A 75 7.86 -10.77 4.72
C GLY A 75 8.14 -9.29 4.97
N SER A 76 9.02 -8.71 4.16
CA SER A 76 9.26 -7.26 4.17
C SER A 76 8.12 -6.52 3.45
N LEU A 77 7.62 -5.44 4.04
CA LEU A 77 6.67 -4.52 3.41
C LEU A 77 7.16 -4.01 2.05
N SER A 78 8.46 -3.69 1.96
CA SER A 78 9.04 -3.18 0.71
C SER A 78 8.97 -4.24 -0.38
N VAL A 79 9.29 -5.50 -0.05
CA VAL A 79 9.28 -6.62 -1.00
C VAL A 79 7.84 -6.89 -1.43
N PHE A 80 6.90 -6.94 -0.49
CA PHE A 80 5.49 -7.17 -0.78
C PHE A 80 4.91 -6.15 -1.78
N VAL A 81 5.11 -4.86 -1.52
CA VAL A 81 4.62 -3.78 -2.40
C VAL A 81 5.32 -3.82 -3.76
N VAL A 82 6.66 -3.99 -3.77
CA VAL A 82 7.42 -4.06 -5.03
C VAL A 82 6.98 -5.23 -5.90
N THR A 83 6.69 -6.40 -5.32
CA THR A 83 6.18 -7.56 -6.06
C THR A 83 4.85 -7.23 -6.77
N ILE A 84 3.93 -6.53 -6.09
CA ILE A 84 2.67 -6.09 -6.72
C ILE A 84 2.96 -5.12 -7.89
N LEU A 85 3.77 -4.08 -7.65
CA LEU A 85 4.07 -3.06 -8.68
C LEU A 85 4.76 -3.67 -9.91
N GLN A 86 5.70 -4.58 -9.70
CA GLN A 86 6.43 -5.27 -10.76
C GLN A 86 5.52 -6.21 -11.56
N TYR A 87 4.61 -6.91 -10.88
CA TYR A 87 3.68 -7.83 -11.54
C TYR A 87 2.75 -7.07 -12.50
N VAL A 88 2.19 -5.94 -12.06
CA VAL A 88 1.28 -5.13 -12.90
C VAL A 88 2.05 -4.42 -14.02
N GLY A 89 3.30 -4.00 -13.76
CA GLY A 89 4.19 -3.48 -14.80
C GLY A 89 3.81 -2.09 -15.35
N MET A 90 3.09 -1.29 -14.57
CA MET A 90 2.73 0.09 -14.94
C MET A 90 3.87 1.10 -14.83
N TYR A 91 4.82 0.84 -13.93
CA TYR A 91 5.89 1.77 -13.58
C TYR A 91 7.23 1.29 -14.10
N ASN A 92 8.12 2.24 -14.38
CA ASN A 92 9.48 1.90 -14.78
C ASN A 92 10.30 1.44 -13.55
N PRO A 93 11.45 0.76 -13.76
CA PRO A 93 12.28 0.27 -12.66
C PRO A 93 12.78 1.36 -11.70
N GLU A 94 13.01 2.58 -12.18
CA GLU A 94 13.48 3.70 -11.36
C GLU A 94 12.39 4.19 -10.40
N GLU A 95 11.15 4.28 -10.87
CA GLU A 95 9.98 4.61 -10.04
C GLU A 95 9.74 3.54 -8.97
N ILE A 96 9.84 2.26 -9.33
CA ILE A 96 9.69 1.15 -8.37
C ILE A 96 10.80 1.19 -7.31
N LEU A 97 12.04 1.50 -7.72
CA LEU A 97 13.16 1.63 -6.79
C LEU A 97 12.95 2.78 -5.79
N GLN A 98 12.41 3.92 -6.24
CA GLN A 98 12.07 5.02 -5.34
C GLN A 98 11.02 4.62 -4.31
N VAL A 99 9.97 3.91 -4.72
CA VAL A 99 8.95 3.37 -3.80
C VAL A 99 9.58 2.42 -2.78
N GLU A 100 10.46 1.52 -3.23
CA GLU A 100 11.14 0.58 -2.34
C GLU A 100 11.99 1.31 -1.28
N GLN A 101 12.73 2.35 -1.68
CA GLN A 101 13.55 3.16 -0.77
C GLN A 101 12.69 3.87 0.27
N VAL A 102 11.56 4.46 -0.14
CA VAL A 102 10.61 5.11 0.78
C VAL A 102 10.07 4.12 1.81
N LEU A 103 9.68 2.92 1.37
CA LEU A 103 9.16 1.87 2.27
C LEU A 103 10.22 1.37 3.26
N LYS A 104 11.48 1.22 2.82
CA LYS A 104 12.60 0.81 3.68
C LYS A 104 12.92 1.88 4.72
N GLN A 105 12.90 3.16 4.36
CA GLN A 105 13.11 4.27 5.30
C GLN A 105 11.99 4.34 6.33
N GLY A 106 10.74 4.14 5.91
CA GLY A 106 9.57 4.11 6.81
C GLY A 106 9.55 2.94 7.78
N ALA A 107 10.32 1.87 7.54
CA ALA A 107 10.43 0.72 8.44
C ALA A 107 11.38 0.96 9.64
N GLY A 108 12.23 2.00 9.58
CA GLY A 108 13.21 2.32 10.62
C GLY A 108 12.80 3.41 11.61
N LEU A 109 11.67 4.08 11.39
CA LEU A 109 11.12 5.10 12.29
C LEU A 109 10.37 4.43 13.45
N SER A 110 10.42 5.02 14.64
CA SER A 110 9.50 4.57 15.70
C SER A 110 8.06 4.74 15.22
N ASN A 111 7.14 3.89 15.70
CA ASN A 111 5.72 3.97 15.32
C ASN A 111 5.16 5.40 15.46
N LEU A 112 5.67 6.16 16.43
CA LEU A 112 5.25 7.52 16.71
C LEU A 112 5.80 8.54 15.70
N GLU A 113 7.07 8.45 15.36
CA GLU A 113 7.69 9.29 14.33
C GLU A 113 7.12 9.00 12.95
N LYS A 114 6.89 7.72 12.64
CA LYS A 114 6.21 7.30 11.43
C LYS A 114 4.83 7.92 11.37
N ARG A 115 4.01 7.76 12.40
CA ARG A 115 2.65 8.29 12.45
C ARG A 115 2.61 9.82 12.38
N LYS A 116 3.52 10.51 13.08
CA LYS A 116 3.65 11.97 12.96
C LYS A 116 3.98 12.39 11.53
N SER A 117 4.97 11.75 10.92
CA SER A 117 5.39 12.08 9.56
C SER A 117 4.31 11.76 8.53
N GLN A 118 3.52 10.70 8.75
CA GLN A 118 2.35 10.37 7.95
C GLN A 118 1.29 11.48 8.02
N ILE A 119 1.03 11.99 9.21
CA ILE A 119 0.08 13.10 9.42
C ILE A 119 0.61 14.39 8.77
N ASP A 120 1.90 14.71 8.94
CA ASP A 120 2.55 15.86 8.28
C ASP A 120 2.44 15.78 6.76
N TYR A 121 2.60 14.59 6.19
CA TYR A 121 2.40 14.34 4.76
C TYR A 121 0.95 14.62 4.33
N MET A 122 -0.04 14.19 5.12
CA MET A 122 -1.45 14.46 4.86
C MET A 122 -1.77 15.97 4.87
N VAL A 123 -1.15 16.73 5.79
CA VAL A 123 -1.25 18.21 5.83
C VAL A 123 -0.69 18.81 4.54
N GLY A 124 0.48 18.37 4.09
CA GLY A 124 1.09 18.81 2.82
C GLY A 124 0.21 18.53 1.59
N LYS A 125 -0.55 17.44 1.61
CA LYS A 125 -1.53 17.07 0.57
C LYS A 125 -2.92 17.71 0.74
N LYS A 126 -3.09 18.63 1.71
CA LYS A 126 -4.36 19.30 2.04
C LYS A 126 -5.49 18.36 2.49
N LYS A 127 -5.17 17.14 2.96
CA LYS A 127 -6.13 16.17 3.50
C LYS A 127 -6.41 16.44 4.98
N TYR A 128 -6.88 17.66 5.31
CA TYR A 128 -6.92 18.15 6.69
C TYR A 128 -7.80 17.33 7.64
N ALA A 129 -8.95 16.84 7.18
CA ALA A 129 -9.85 16.05 8.03
C ALA A 129 -9.21 14.72 8.51
N ALA A 130 -8.45 14.05 7.63
CA ALA A 130 -7.71 12.85 8.00
C ALA A 130 -6.50 13.19 8.90
N ALA A 131 -5.81 14.30 8.61
CA ALA A 131 -4.68 14.76 9.40
C ALA A 131 -5.08 15.11 10.86
N ILE A 132 -6.20 15.79 11.05
CA ILE A 132 -6.72 16.15 12.39
C ILE A 132 -6.98 14.88 13.21
N ARG A 133 -7.72 13.91 12.65
CA ARG A 133 -7.95 12.62 13.33
C ARG A 133 -6.66 11.90 13.68
N GLY A 134 -5.68 11.95 12.79
CA GLY A 134 -4.37 11.36 13.04
C GLY A 134 -3.65 12.04 14.21
N TYR A 135 -3.68 13.37 14.29
CA TYR A 135 -3.09 14.12 15.39
C TYR A 135 -3.78 13.85 16.73
N ASP A 136 -5.11 13.81 16.76
CA ASP A 136 -5.87 13.51 17.98
C ASP A 136 -5.48 12.13 18.53
N MET A 137 -5.44 11.11 17.66
CA MET A 137 -5.05 9.76 18.04
C MET A 137 -3.59 9.66 18.51
N LEU A 138 -2.71 10.51 17.97
CA LEU A 138 -1.29 10.58 18.36
C LEU A 138 -1.12 11.24 19.74
N LEU A 139 -1.93 12.25 20.04
CA LEU A 139 -1.98 12.91 21.35
C LEU A 139 -2.59 12.00 22.42
N GLU A 140 -3.60 11.20 22.10
CA GLU A 140 -4.17 10.21 23.03
C GLU A 140 -3.17 9.10 23.39
N THR A 141 -2.28 8.72 22.47
CA THR A 141 -1.24 7.70 22.72
C THR A 141 -0.05 8.25 23.54
N TRP A 142 0.03 9.57 23.74
CA TRP A 142 1.07 10.24 24.53
C TRP A 142 0.77 10.32 26.03
N ASN A 143 -0.47 10.00 26.43
CA ASN A 143 -0.95 10.04 27.82
C ASN A 143 -0.94 8.64 28.43
#